data_AF-A0A497P1M0-F1
#
_entry.id   AF-A0A497P1M0-F1
#
_cell.length_a   1.000
_cell.length_b   1.000
_cell.length_c   1.000
_cell.angle_alpha   90.00
_cell.angle_beta   90.00
_cell.angle_gamma   90.00
#
_symmetry.space_group_name_H-M   'P 1'
#
loop_
_entity.id
_entity.type
_entity.pdbx_description
1 polymer ?
#
loop_
_entity_poly.entity_id
_entity_poly.type
_entity_poly.pdbx_seq_one_letter_code
_entity_poly.pdbx_strand_id
1 'polypeptide(L)'
;MEVREENLNVMLAELLSERGLKALGEVIIKDRGKSPRPDVHLILNGVRIVIEGKKPGRWDELRKKCIQRLDDSICDLCIMVEYLHIPIESLEPTQMEIKKALLQATYKVGIMTYIERVGLERWLNIPVRENVEVYNNVSFDELLTYVMSAYDKLVREDILSPVISRIESVIGSFARSIETSINVDRLKKVLELREGRERDEG
;
A
#
# COMPACT_ATOMS: atom_id res chain seq x y z
N MET A 1 32.53 14.15 -5.82
CA MET A 1 31.45 14.43 -4.85
C MET A 1 30.30 13.52 -5.23
N GLU A 2 29.70 12.79 -4.29
CA GLU A 2 28.69 11.78 -4.64
C GLU A 2 27.32 12.43 -4.89
N VAL A 3 26.58 11.97 -5.90
CA VAL A 3 25.22 12.49 -6.20
C VAL A 3 24.32 12.28 -4.97
N ARG A 4 23.51 13.29 -4.66
CA ARG A 4 22.56 13.26 -3.54
C ARG A 4 21.41 12.29 -3.82
N GLU A 5 20.98 11.54 -2.80
CA GLU A 5 19.89 10.55 -2.90
C GLU A 5 18.59 11.22 -3.39
N GLU A 6 18.31 12.43 -2.91
CA GLU A 6 17.12 13.19 -3.29
C GLU A 6 17.09 13.48 -4.80
N ASN A 7 18.25 13.82 -5.38
CA ASN A 7 18.35 14.09 -6.82
C ASN A 7 18.14 12.80 -7.63
N LEU A 8 18.69 11.67 -7.18
CA LEU A 8 18.44 10.37 -7.81
C LEU A 8 16.95 10.00 -7.77
N ASN A 9 16.29 10.19 -6.62
CA ASN A 9 14.87 9.89 -6.44
C ASN A 9 14.00 10.72 -7.40
N VAL A 10 14.23 12.03 -7.49
CA VAL A 10 13.50 12.93 -8.40
C VAL A 10 13.74 12.55 -9.87
N MET A 11 14.99 12.33 -10.28
CA MET A 11 15.32 11.97 -11.66
C MET A 11 14.73 10.60 -12.06
N LEU A 12 14.72 9.63 -11.13
CA LEU A 12 14.10 8.33 -11.35
C LEU A 12 12.58 8.47 -11.57
N ALA A 13 11.92 9.32 -10.77
CA ALA A 13 10.50 9.58 -10.88
C ALA A 13 10.13 10.25 -12.20
N GLU A 14 10.94 11.21 -12.66
CA GLU A 14 10.79 11.81 -13.98
C GLU A 14 10.91 10.77 -15.09
N LEU A 15 11.92 9.88 -15.02
CA LEU A 15 12.09 8.80 -15.99
C LEU A 15 10.89 7.84 -16.03
N LEU A 16 10.39 7.41 -14.87
CA LEU A 16 9.21 6.55 -14.79
C LEU A 16 7.98 7.25 -15.38
N SER A 17 7.82 8.55 -15.11
CA SER A 17 6.76 9.37 -15.69
C SER A 17 6.86 9.47 -17.21
N GLU A 18 8.05 9.81 -17.73
CA GLU A 18 8.33 9.97 -19.15
C GLU A 18 8.18 8.67 -19.94
N ARG A 19 8.60 7.53 -19.37
CA ARG A 19 8.73 6.26 -20.10
C ARG A 19 7.54 5.32 -20.00
N GLY A 20 6.64 5.50 -19.03
CA GLY A 20 5.48 4.60 -18.92
C GLY A 20 4.27 5.17 -18.21
N LEU A 21 4.44 5.84 -17.07
CA LEU A 21 3.27 6.19 -16.25
C LEU A 21 2.33 7.19 -16.93
N LYS A 22 2.85 8.12 -17.76
CA LYS A 22 2.00 9.03 -18.55
C LYS A 22 1.12 8.33 -19.57
N ALA A 23 1.49 7.12 -20.02
CA ALA A 23 0.65 6.33 -20.92
C ALA A 23 -0.59 5.76 -20.19
N LEU A 24 -0.53 5.64 -18.86
CA LEU A 24 -1.65 5.16 -18.04
C LEU A 24 -2.61 6.29 -17.64
N GLY A 25 -2.17 7.55 -17.68
CA GLY A 25 -3.01 8.71 -17.32
C GLY A 25 -2.22 9.95 -16.94
N GLU A 26 -2.91 10.91 -16.31
CA GLU A 26 -2.25 12.13 -15.81
C GLU A 26 -1.33 11.78 -14.63
N VAL A 27 -0.07 12.20 -14.74
CA VAL A 27 0.94 12.02 -13.69
C VAL A 27 1.32 13.38 -13.12
N ILE A 28 1.03 13.59 -11.84
CA ILE A 28 1.47 14.78 -11.10
C ILE A 28 2.64 14.41 -10.21
N ILE A 29 3.82 14.98 -10.48
CA ILE A 29 5.01 14.83 -9.63
C ILE A 29 5.06 15.99 -8.65
N LYS A 30 5.07 15.70 -7.35
CA LYS A 30 5.25 16.70 -6.30
C LYS A 30 6.58 16.46 -5.61
N ASP A 31 7.57 17.30 -5.92
CA ASP A 31 8.77 17.42 -5.09
C ASP A 31 8.38 18.07 -3.77
N ARG A 32 8.64 17.36 -2.68
CA ARG A 32 8.19 17.75 -1.34
C ARG A 32 9.30 17.67 -0.31
N GLY A 33 10.56 17.82 -0.73
CA GLY A 33 11.73 17.74 0.13
C GLY A 33 11.62 18.40 1.53
N LYS A 34 12.41 17.81 2.46
CA LYS A 34 12.45 17.90 3.94
C LYS A 34 11.43 17.02 4.69
N SER A 35 11.98 16.18 5.56
CA SER A 35 11.25 15.38 6.56
C SER A 35 10.22 16.26 7.30
N PRO A 36 8.97 15.80 7.46
CA PRO A 36 8.48 14.42 7.33
C PRO A 36 7.93 14.07 5.94
N ARG A 37 8.28 14.77 4.86
CA ARG A 37 7.68 14.51 3.53
C ARG A 37 8.50 13.48 2.71
N PRO A 38 7.86 12.75 1.77
CA PRO A 38 8.57 11.87 0.84
C PRO A 38 9.35 12.69 -0.20
N ASP A 39 10.46 12.12 -0.68
CA ASP A 39 11.30 12.77 -1.70
C ASP A 39 10.56 12.88 -3.04
N VAL A 40 9.74 11.88 -3.37
CA VAL A 40 8.87 11.88 -4.54
C VAL A 40 7.49 11.38 -4.19
N HIS A 41 6.48 12.17 -4.60
CA HIS A 41 5.08 11.77 -4.58
C HIS A 41 4.48 11.93 -5.98
N LEU A 42 4.04 10.81 -6.57
CA LEU A 42 3.35 10.71 -7.85
C LEU A 42 1.86 10.49 -7.60
N ILE A 43 1.02 11.15 -8.39
CA ILE A 43 -0.42 10.85 -8.44
C ILE A 43 -0.73 10.40 -9.86
N LEU A 44 -1.22 9.17 -10.01
CA LEU A 44 -1.61 8.56 -11.28
C LEU A 44 -3.09 8.15 -11.20
N ASN A 45 -3.96 8.82 -11.97
CA ASN A 45 -5.42 8.59 -11.95
C ASN A 45 -6.04 8.56 -10.53
N GLY A 46 -5.53 9.42 -9.64
CA GLY A 46 -5.97 9.48 -8.24
C GLY A 46 -5.27 8.50 -7.29
N VAL A 47 -4.55 7.51 -7.80
CA VAL A 47 -3.71 6.62 -6.99
C VAL A 47 -2.44 7.36 -6.57
N ARG A 48 -2.16 7.39 -5.27
CA ARG A 48 -0.99 8.04 -4.69
C ARG A 48 0.15 7.04 -4.61
N ILE A 49 1.24 7.33 -5.29
CA ILE A 49 2.44 6.50 -5.36
C ILE A 49 3.61 7.28 -4.78
N VAL A 50 4.33 6.68 -3.83
CA VAL A 50 5.57 7.25 -3.29
C VAL A 50 6.76 6.40 -3.73
N ILE A 51 7.83 7.06 -4.15
CA ILE A 51 9.12 6.44 -4.43
C ILE A 51 10.09 6.90 -3.35
N GLU A 52 10.63 5.96 -2.60
CA GLU A 52 11.71 6.20 -1.66
C GLU A 52 12.94 5.47 -2.20
N GLY A 53 14.06 6.20 -2.32
CA GLY A 53 15.30 5.62 -2.80
C GLY A 53 16.46 5.84 -1.83
N LYS A 54 17.34 4.85 -1.74
CA LYS A 54 18.52 4.83 -0.86
C LYS A 54 19.75 4.25 -1.53
N LYS A 55 20.93 4.70 -1.12
CA LYS A 55 22.21 4.06 -1.45
C LYS A 55 22.30 2.64 -0.86
N PRO A 56 23.20 1.80 -1.39
CA PRO A 56 23.36 0.41 -0.95
C PRO A 56 23.59 0.26 0.57
N GLY A 57 23.00 -0.80 1.15
CA GLY A 57 23.16 -1.18 2.55
C GLY A 57 22.15 -0.53 3.50
N ARG A 58 21.14 0.19 2.99
CA ARG A 58 20.15 0.93 3.80
C ARG A 58 18.72 0.42 3.61
N TRP A 59 18.57 -0.81 3.15
CA TRP A 59 17.29 -1.47 2.92
C TRP A 59 16.31 -1.40 4.11
N ASP A 60 16.78 -1.64 5.34
CA ASP A 60 15.89 -1.64 6.52
C ASP A 60 15.36 -0.25 6.84
N GLU A 61 16.16 0.80 6.63
CA GLU A 61 15.71 2.19 6.77
C GLU A 61 14.66 2.52 5.72
N LEU A 62 14.93 2.12 4.48
CA LEU A 62 14.03 2.29 3.35
C LEU A 62 12.68 1.60 3.59
N ARG A 63 12.71 0.35 4.08
CA ARG A 63 11.53 -0.41 4.47
C ARG A 63 10.73 0.28 5.57
N LYS A 64 11.38 0.72 6.65
CA LYS A 64 10.72 1.43 7.76
C LYS A 64 10.06 2.72 7.27
N LYS A 65 10.74 3.48 6.40
CA LYS A 65 10.16 4.69 5.80
C LYS A 65 8.91 4.36 4.99
N CYS A 66 8.96 3.38 4.09
CA CYS A 66 7.79 3.03 3.27
C CYS A 66 6.60 2.54 4.11
N ILE A 67 6.87 1.74 5.15
CA ILE A 67 5.85 1.34 6.14
C ILE A 67 5.18 2.57 6.75
N GLN A 68 5.99 3.53 7.22
CA GLN A 68 5.47 4.76 7.81
C GLN A 68 4.67 5.60 6.80
N ARG A 69 5.06 5.63 5.51
CA ARG A 69 4.29 6.36 4.48
C ARG A 69 2.88 5.81 4.31
N LEU A 70 2.74 4.49 4.33
CA LEU A 70 1.45 3.83 4.22
C LEU A 70 0.63 4.01 5.51
N ASP A 71 1.26 3.90 6.67
CA ASP A 71 0.60 4.09 7.97
C ASP A 71 0.07 5.51 8.16
N ASP A 72 0.86 6.50 7.77
CA ASP A 72 0.49 7.91 7.82
C ASP A 72 -0.48 8.30 6.68
N SER A 73 -0.98 7.32 5.91
CA SER A 73 -1.91 7.51 4.80
C SER A 73 -1.41 8.51 3.74
N ILE A 74 -0.09 8.57 3.53
CA ILE A 74 0.55 9.48 2.57
C ILE A 74 0.35 8.96 1.14
N CYS A 75 0.41 7.65 0.95
CA CYS A 75 0.26 6.98 -0.34
C CYS A 75 -0.57 5.70 -0.24
N ASP A 76 -0.99 5.20 -1.41
CA ASP A 76 -1.68 3.91 -1.58
C ASP A 76 -0.69 2.81 -2.02
N LEU A 77 0.40 3.22 -2.68
CA LEU A 77 1.51 2.39 -3.15
C LEU A 77 2.85 3.01 -2.73
N CYS A 78 3.74 2.24 -2.12
CA CYS A 78 5.11 2.66 -1.81
C CYS A 78 6.12 1.77 -2.54
N ILE A 79 7.02 2.40 -3.29
CA ILE A 79 8.08 1.75 -4.07
C ILE A 79 9.41 2.04 -3.36
N MET A 80 10.09 0.98 -2.98
CA MET A 80 11.42 0.98 -2.37
C MET A 80 12.46 0.72 -3.45
N VAL A 81 13.42 1.63 -3.61
CA VAL A 81 14.51 1.50 -4.58
C VAL A 81 15.86 1.65 -3.87
N GLU A 82 16.63 0.56 -3.80
CA GLU A 82 18.03 0.63 -3.38
C GLU A 82 18.94 0.61 -4.62
N TYR A 83 19.73 1.67 -4.78
CA TYR A 83 20.56 1.92 -5.96
C TYR A 83 21.85 1.09 -5.93
N LEU A 84 21.81 -0.18 -6.36
CA LEU A 84 22.92 -1.12 -6.25
C LEU A 84 24.16 -0.69 -7.04
N HIS A 85 23.96 -0.29 -8.30
CA HIS A 85 25.01 0.22 -9.16
C HIS A 85 24.46 1.32 -10.07
N ILE A 86 25.09 2.50 -10.05
CA ILE A 86 24.78 3.59 -10.97
C ILE A 86 26.08 3.99 -11.69
N PRO A 87 26.18 3.81 -13.02
CA PRO A 87 27.40 4.12 -13.78
C PRO A 87 27.52 5.63 -14.02
N ILE A 88 27.97 6.38 -13.00
CA ILE A 88 28.28 7.82 -13.10
C ILE A 88 29.79 8.00 -13.05
N GLU A 89 30.38 8.40 -14.18
CA GLU A 89 31.83 8.60 -14.32
C GLU A 89 32.28 10.04 -14.02
N SER A 90 31.38 11.02 -14.21
CA SER A 90 31.69 12.44 -14.01
C SER A 90 31.72 12.81 -12.51
N LEU A 91 32.67 13.68 -12.14
CA LEU A 91 32.78 14.28 -10.80
C LEU A 91 31.64 15.26 -10.49
N GLU A 92 31.11 15.90 -11.54
CA GLU A 92 29.98 16.85 -11.49
C GLU A 92 29.00 16.50 -12.62
N PRO A 93 28.19 15.44 -12.45
CA PRO A 93 27.29 14.98 -13.50
C PRO A 93 26.13 15.96 -13.69
N THR A 94 25.82 16.26 -14.94
CA THR A 94 24.61 16.96 -15.38
C THR A 94 23.37 16.09 -15.13
N GLN A 95 22.19 16.72 -15.11
CA GLN A 95 20.94 15.96 -14.96
C GLN A 95 20.72 14.93 -16.10
N MET A 96 21.15 15.26 -17.32
CA MET A 96 21.05 14.33 -18.45
C MET A 96 21.94 13.10 -18.26
N GLU A 97 23.15 13.29 -17.72
CA GLU A 97 24.05 12.18 -17.39
C GLU A 97 23.48 11.32 -16.26
N ILE A 98 22.88 11.92 -15.23
CA ILE A 98 22.20 11.18 -14.16
C ILE A 98 21.04 10.35 -14.71
N LYS A 99 20.18 10.94 -15.55
CA LYS A 99 19.07 10.21 -16.20
C LYS A 99 19.58 9.04 -17.03
N LYS A 100 20.63 9.25 -17.83
CA LYS A 100 21.25 8.18 -18.63
C LYS A 100 21.82 7.08 -17.75
N ALA A 101 22.47 7.44 -16.65
CA ALA A 101 23.03 6.48 -15.72
C ALA A 101 21.95 5.67 -14.99
N LEU A 102 20.83 6.30 -14.59
CA LEU A 102 19.68 5.61 -14.00
C LEU A 102 19.03 4.62 -14.99
N LEU A 103 18.99 4.92 -16.28
CA LEU A 103 18.50 3.95 -17.27
C LEU A 103 19.38 2.70 -17.38
N GLN A 104 20.65 2.80 -17.01
CA GLN A 104 21.64 1.72 -17.06
C GLN A 104 21.96 1.14 -15.67
N ALA A 105 21.31 1.66 -14.63
CA ALA A 105 21.55 1.27 -13.26
C ALA A 105 20.91 -0.09 -12.94
N THR A 106 21.41 -0.73 -11.89
CA THR A 106 20.77 -1.88 -11.28
C THR A 106 20.23 -1.53 -9.90
N TYR A 107 19.06 -2.09 -9.61
CA TYR A 107 18.28 -1.75 -8.43
C TYR A 107 17.99 -3.00 -7.61
N LYS A 108 17.81 -2.81 -6.31
CA LYS A 108 17.01 -3.71 -5.49
C LYS A 108 15.68 -3.03 -5.23
N VAL A 109 14.59 -3.71 -5.56
CA VAL A 109 13.25 -3.13 -5.62
C VAL A 109 12.33 -3.89 -4.69
N GLY A 110 11.48 -3.17 -4.00
CA GLY A 110 10.39 -3.73 -3.21
C GLY A 110 9.17 -2.86 -3.37
N ILE A 111 7.99 -3.47 -3.42
CA ILE A 111 6.73 -2.75 -3.61
C ILE A 111 5.79 -3.16 -2.48
N MET A 112 5.18 -2.16 -1.84
CA MET A 112 4.22 -2.38 -0.77
C MET A 112 2.95 -1.58 -1.05
N THR A 113 1.81 -2.25 -1.02
CA THR A 113 0.49 -1.62 -1.11
C THR A 113 -0.10 -1.40 0.29
N TYR A 114 -1.06 -0.48 0.40
CA TYR A 114 -1.83 -0.29 1.63
C TYR A 114 -2.56 -1.59 2.07
N ILE A 115 -3.05 -2.39 1.11
CA ILE A 115 -3.79 -3.64 1.37
C ILE A 115 -2.90 -4.65 2.09
N GLU A 116 -1.69 -4.86 1.58
CA GLU A 116 -0.68 -5.73 2.18
C GLU A 116 -0.26 -5.18 3.56
N ARG A 117 -0.08 -3.86 3.69
CA ARG A 117 0.37 -3.22 4.93
C ARG A 117 -0.62 -3.34 6.08
N VAL A 118 -1.91 -3.08 5.83
CA VAL A 118 -2.95 -3.16 6.88
C VAL A 118 -3.26 -4.62 7.25
N GLY A 119 -2.74 -5.58 6.47
CA GLY A 119 -3.07 -6.98 6.64
C GLY A 119 -4.56 -7.22 6.41
N LEU A 120 -5.18 -6.44 5.52
CA LEU A 120 -6.54 -6.69 5.06
C LEU A 120 -6.65 -8.13 4.53
N GLU A 121 -5.58 -8.67 3.98
CA GLU A 121 -5.46 -10.09 3.63
C GLU A 121 -5.92 -11.03 4.77
N ARG A 122 -5.53 -10.76 6.02
CA ARG A 122 -5.97 -11.53 7.22
C ARG A 122 -7.46 -11.44 7.45
N TRP A 123 -8.05 -10.28 7.20
CA TRP A 123 -9.48 -10.04 7.32
C TRP A 123 -10.28 -10.66 6.17
N LEU A 124 -9.64 -10.77 5.00
CA LEU A 124 -10.24 -11.24 3.75
C LEU A 124 -9.95 -12.71 3.43
N ASN A 125 -9.31 -13.47 4.34
CA ASN A 125 -8.84 -14.84 4.12
C ASN A 125 -7.90 -14.99 2.90
N ILE A 126 -7.21 -13.91 2.51
CA ILE A 126 -6.14 -13.95 1.52
C ILE A 126 -4.86 -14.38 2.26
N PRO A 127 -4.05 -15.29 1.71
CA PRO A 127 -2.81 -15.70 2.35
C PRO A 127 -1.91 -14.49 2.59
N VAL A 128 -1.59 -14.25 3.86
CA VAL A 128 -0.77 -13.13 4.30
C VAL A 128 0.64 -13.28 3.74
N ARG A 129 1.10 -12.30 2.97
CA ARG A 129 2.52 -12.24 2.62
C ARG A 129 3.28 -11.59 3.78
N GLU A 130 3.98 -12.41 4.57
CA GLU A 130 4.76 -11.91 5.73
C GLU A 130 5.88 -10.95 5.34
N ASN A 131 6.36 -11.02 4.09
CA ASN A 131 7.42 -10.18 3.58
C ASN A 131 7.01 -9.55 2.24
N VAL A 132 7.38 -8.27 2.09
CA VAL A 132 7.39 -7.55 0.80
C VAL A 132 8.16 -8.40 -0.20
N GLU A 133 7.64 -8.63 -1.40
CA GLU A 133 8.44 -9.22 -2.47
C GLU A 133 9.61 -8.27 -2.78
N VAL A 134 10.82 -8.83 -2.70
CA VAL A 134 12.07 -8.09 -2.94
C VAL A 134 12.76 -8.68 -4.14
N TYR A 135 13.00 -7.84 -5.14
CA TYR A 135 13.69 -8.20 -6.36
C TYR A 135 15.09 -7.57 -6.34
N ASN A 136 16.12 -8.34 -6.69
CA ASN A 136 17.51 -7.87 -6.70
C ASN A 136 18.03 -7.82 -8.13
N ASN A 137 19.00 -6.92 -8.39
CA ASN A 137 19.62 -6.74 -9.72
C ASN A 137 18.61 -6.40 -10.83
N VAL A 138 17.59 -5.63 -10.48
CA VAL A 138 16.50 -5.21 -11.36
C VAL A 138 17.02 -4.10 -12.28
N SER A 139 16.73 -4.19 -13.57
CA SER A 139 16.98 -3.13 -14.55
C SER A 139 15.90 -2.04 -14.50
N PHE A 140 16.10 -0.91 -15.18
CA PHE A 140 15.08 0.15 -15.24
C PHE A 140 13.77 -0.34 -15.87
N ASP A 141 13.84 -1.11 -16.97
CA ASP A 141 12.65 -1.58 -17.68
C ASP A 141 11.85 -2.61 -16.84
N GLU A 142 12.55 -3.45 -16.07
CA GLU A 142 11.91 -4.36 -15.11
C GLU A 142 11.28 -3.59 -13.94
N LEU A 143 11.97 -2.58 -13.40
CA LEU A 143 11.39 -1.69 -12.38
C LEU A 143 10.10 -1.06 -12.88
N LEU A 144 10.10 -0.51 -14.10
CA LEU A 144 8.90 0.07 -14.70
C LEU A 144 7.77 -0.98 -14.81
N THR A 145 8.10 -2.19 -15.25
CA THR A 145 7.17 -3.32 -15.35
C THR A 145 6.56 -3.67 -14.00
N TYR A 146 7.35 -3.73 -12.94
CA TYR A 146 6.87 -4.00 -11.58
C TYR A 146 5.97 -2.89 -11.06
N VAL A 147 6.32 -1.62 -11.30
CA VAL A 147 5.47 -0.49 -10.90
C VAL A 147 4.12 -0.53 -11.61
N MET A 148 4.11 -0.79 -12.92
CA MET A 148 2.87 -0.89 -13.69
C MET A 148 2.02 -2.08 -13.23
N SER A 149 2.64 -3.23 -13.01
CA SER A 149 1.95 -4.44 -12.53
C SER A 149 1.33 -4.23 -11.15
N ALA A 150 2.03 -3.55 -10.24
CA ALA A 150 1.53 -3.24 -8.92
C ALA A 150 0.38 -2.22 -8.95
N TYR A 151 0.47 -1.20 -9.81
CA TYR A 151 -0.62 -0.26 -10.04
C TYR A 151 -1.87 -0.97 -10.60
N ASP A 152 -1.71 -1.81 -11.62
CA ASP A 152 -2.82 -2.54 -12.23
C ASP A 152 -3.50 -3.48 -11.24
N LYS A 153 -2.71 -4.17 -10.39
CA LYS A 153 -3.24 -5.00 -9.31
C LYS A 153 -4.07 -4.17 -8.34
N LEU A 154 -3.51 -3.05 -7.86
CA LEU A 154 -4.18 -2.17 -6.90
C LEU A 154 -5.50 -1.60 -7.45
N VAL A 155 -5.55 -1.23 -8.72
CA VAL A 155 -6.76 -0.67 -9.35
C VAL A 155 -7.83 -1.73 -9.61
N ARG A 156 -7.42 -2.98 -9.89
CA ARG A 156 -8.34 -4.09 -10.17
C ARG A 156 -8.89 -4.75 -8.90
N GLU A 157 -8.20 -4.67 -7.78
CA GLU A 157 -8.62 -5.32 -6.53
C GLU A 157 -9.85 -4.63 -5.91
N ASP A 158 -11.00 -5.30 -5.96
CA ASP A 158 -12.17 -4.91 -5.17
C ASP A 158 -11.97 -5.29 -3.70
N ILE A 159 -11.59 -4.31 -2.91
CA ILE A 159 -11.41 -4.45 -1.46
C ILE A 159 -12.70 -4.28 -0.68
N LEU A 160 -13.73 -3.63 -1.24
CA LEU A 160 -14.92 -3.25 -0.49
C LEU A 160 -15.88 -4.42 -0.35
N SER A 161 -16.16 -5.14 -1.44
CA SER A 161 -17.11 -6.26 -1.39
C SER A 161 -16.70 -7.33 -0.37
N PRO A 162 -15.42 -7.78 -0.33
CA PRO A 162 -14.98 -8.76 0.67
C PRO A 162 -15.10 -8.24 2.12
N VAL A 163 -14.80 -6.96 2.36
CA VAL A 163 -14.95 -6.34 3.70
C VAL A 163 -16.41 -6.27 4.11
N ILE A 164 -17.31 -5.84 3.22
CA ILE A 164 -18.75 -5.76 3.49
C ILE A 164 -19.30 -7.15 3.81
N SER A 165 -18.99 -8.14 2.97
CA SER A 165 -19.41 -9.53 3.21
C SER A 165 -18.92 -10.07 4.57
N ARG A 166 -17.71 -9.68 4.99
CA ARG A 166 -17.18 -10.08 6.31
C ARG A 166 -17.93 -9.40 7.45
N ILE A 167 -18.22 -8.10 7.34
CA ILE A 167 -19.00 -7.36 8.35
C ILE A 167 -20.39 -7.97 8.48
N GLU A 168 -21.08 -8.22 7.37
CA GLU A 168 -22.40 -8.87 7.35
C GLU A 168 -22.35 -10.26 7.98
N SER A 169 -21.31 -11.04 7.68
CA SER A 169 -21.10 -12.38 8.27
C SER A 169 -20.91 -12.31 9.79
N VAL A 170 -20.09 -11.38 10.29
CA VAL A 170 -19.85 -11.20 11.73
C VAL A 170 -21.09 -10.69 12.44
N ILE A 171 -21.81 -9.72 11.87
CA ILE A 171 -23.08 -9.22 12.41
C ILE A 171 -24.12 -10.34 12.45
N GLY A 172 -24.26 -11.11 11.36
CA GLY A 172 -25.18 -12.24 11.29
C GLY A 172 -24.83 -13.37 12.26
N SER A 173 -23.54 -13.63 12.49
CA SER A 173 -23.05 -14.55 13.52
C SER A 173 -23.44 -14.07 14.93
N PHE A 174 -23.15 -12.80 15.23
CA PHE A 174 -23.47 -12.19 16.51
C PHE A 174 -24.97 -12.16 16.80
N ALA A 175 -25.79 -11.77 15.82
CA ALA A 175 -27.25 -11.77 15.93
C ALA A 175 -27.81 -13.16 16.24
N ARG A 176 -27.33 -14.21 15.54
CA ARG A 176 -27.70 -15.60 15.81
C ARG A 176 -27.26 -16.05 17.21
N SER A 177 -26.07 -15.65 17.65
CA SER A 177 -25.59 -15.94 19.01
C SER A 177 -26.48 -15.28 20.07
N ILE A 178 -26.95 -14.05 19.85
CA ILE A 178 -27.92 -13.39 20.74
C ILE A 178 -29.24 -14.15 20.75
N GLU A 179 -29.78 -14.49 19.58
CA GLU A 179 -31.04 -15.25 19.46
C GLU A 179 -31.02 -16.54 20.29
N THR A 180 -29.90 -17.28 20.24
CA THR A 180 -29.70 -18.49 21.05
C THR A 180 -29.44 -18.25 22.54
N SER A 181 -29.11 -17.02 22.94
CA SER A 181 -28.85 -16.65 24.34
C SER A 181 -29.94 -15.79 24.97
N ILE A 182 -31.01 -15.48 24.21
CA ILE A 182 -32.25 -14.92 24.76
C ILE A 182 -32.92 -16.02 25.58
N ASN A 183 -32.75 -15.93 26.89
CA ASN A 183 -33.60 -16.63 27.84
C ASN A 183 -34.98 -15.95 27.83
N VAL A 184 -35.89 -16.51 27.02
CA VAL A 184 -37.25 -15.99 26.83
C VAL A 184 -37.99 -15.84 28.17
N ASP A 185 -37.70 -16.70 29.15
CA ASP A 185 -38.29 -16.62 30.49
C ASP A 185 -37.78 -15.40 31.28
N ARG A 186 -36.48 -15.09 31.19
CA ARG A 186 -35.92 -13.85 31.76
C ARG A 186 -36.50 -12.62 31.06
N LEU A 187 -36.69 -12.67 29.74
CA LEU A 187 -37.27 -11.56 28.97
C LEU A 187 -38.75 -11.34 29.33
N LYS A 188 -39.55 -12.41 29.43
CA LYS A 188 -40.94 -12.38 29.91
C LYS A 188 -41.03 -11.81 31.33
N LYS A 189 -40.10 -12.19 32.21
CA LYS A 189 -40.03 -11.72 33.60
C LYS A 189 -39.68 -10.24 33.72
N VAL A 190 -38.77 -9.73 32.87
CA VAL A 190 -38.39 -8.30 32.83
C VAL A 190 -39.48 -7.45 32.19
N LEU A 191 -40.19 -7.98 31.19
CA LEU A 191 -41.31 -7.31 30.53
C LEU A 191 -42.65 -7.43 31.30
N GLU A 192 -42.63 -8.05 32.49
CA GLU A 192 -43.81 -8.32 33.33
C GLU A 192 -44.99 -8.96 32.59
N LEU A 193 -44.70 -9.74 31.54
CA LEU A 193 -45.71 -10.47 30.78
C LEU A 193 -46.21 -11.63 31.64
N ARG A 194 -47.24 -11.37 32.45
CA ARG A 194 -47.95 -12.40 33.22
C ARG A 194 -48.67 -13.32 32.25
N GLU A 195 -48.45 -14.63 32.40
CA GLU A 195 -49.31 -15.64 31.79
C GLU A 195 -50.74 -15.40 32.26
N GLY A 196 -51.66 -15.27 31.30
CA GLY A 196 -53.05 -14.95 31.56
C GLY A 196 -53.66 -15.92 32.55
N ARG A 197 -54.02 -15.40 33.72
CA ARG A 197 -55.05 -16.02 34.56
C ARG A 197 -56.39 -15.80 33.89
N GLU A 198 -57.09 -16.90 33.63
CA GLU A 198 -58.50 -17.17 33.94
C GLU A 198 -59.14 -18.06 32.88
N ARG A 199 -59.50 -19.27 33.28
CA ARG A 199 -60.91 -19.61 33.55
C ARG A 199 -60.95 -20.74 34.56
N ASP A 200 -61.06 -20.36 35.84
CA ASP A 200 -61.84 -21.15 36.78
C ASP A 200 -63.31 -20.93 36.40
N GLU A 201 -63.95 -21.93 35.80
CA GLU A 201 -65.41 -21.99 35.72
C GLU A 201 -65.86 -23.42 36.06
N GLY A 202 -66.51 -23.56 37.21
CA GLY A 202 -67.61 -24.51 37.47
C GLY A 202 -67.23 -25.90 37.94
#